data_AF-A0A941DE58-F1
#
_entry.id   AF-A0A941DE58-F1
#
_cell.length_a   1.000
_cell.length_b   1.000
_cell.length_c   1.000
_cell.angle_alpha   90.00
_cell.angle_beta   90.00
_cell.angle_gamma   90.00
#
_symmetry.space_group_name_H-M   'P 1'
#
loop_
_entity.id
_entity.type
_entity.pdbx_description
1 polymer ?
#
loop_
_entity_poly.entity_id
_entity_poly.type
_entity_poly.pdbx_seq_one_letter_code
_entity_poly.pdbx_strand_id
1 'polypeptide(L)'
;MRTLLALLSFIALLGCTEQTSTNTPLLFNATSESFDDMLSPDDPHFSVEERRIVLRVQAYLERSAQRSVDARYRVKQTNEGFEVFAIFIRGYSNGRPLTSPGGHVTLILHSDGNVIRYIPGE
;
A
#
# COMPACT_ATOMS: atom_id res chain seq x y z
N MET A 1 -1.27 -52.08 29.31
CA MET A 1 -2.19 -52.10 28.15
C MET A 1 -2.63 -50.65 27.95
N ARG A 2 -2.01 -49.75 27.16
CA ARG A 2 -1.60 -49.78 25.74
C ARG A 2 -2.69 -50.38 24.84
N THR A 3 -3.57 -49.52 24.31
CA THR A 3 -4.02 -49.41 22.89
C THR A 3 -5.39 -48.73 22.80
N LEU A 4 -5.52 -47.77 21.86
CA LEU A 4 -6.69 -47.38 21.03
C LEU A 4 -6.60 -45.88 20.74
N LEU A 5 -5.68 -45.46 19.89
CA LEU A 5 -5.69 -45.54 18.42
C LEU A 5 -6.85 -44.73 17.81
N ALA A 6 -6.44 -43.57 17.28
CA ALA A 6 -7.22 -42.61 16.52
C ALA A 6 -7.93 -43.26 15.33
N LEU A 7 -9.16 -42.82 15.06
CA LEU A 7 -9.85 -43.10 13.82
C LEU A 7 -10.03 -41.81 13.04
N LEU A 8 -9.48 -41.82 11.83
CA LEU A 8 -9.46 -40.76 10.85
C LEU A 8 -10.87 -40.43 10.35
N SER A 9 -11.22 -39.15 10.42
CA SER A 9 -12.34 -38.55 9.69
C SER A 9 -11.86 -38.17 8.28
N PHE A 10 -12.06 -39.07 7.31
CA PHE A 10 -11.73 -38.83 5.90
C PHE A 10 -13.01 -38.68 5.07
N ILE A 11 -13.58 -37.47 5.05
CA ILE A 11 -14.68 -37.02 4.17
C ILE A 11 -14.43 -35.51 4.00
N ALA A 12 -14.17 -34.92 2.83
CA ALA A 12 -14.98 -34.98 1.64
C ALA A 12 -14.17 -34.74 0.35
N LEU A 13 -14.54 -35.51 -0.68
CA LEU A 13 -14.41 -35.13 -2.08
C LEU A 13 -15.09 -33.79 -2.33
N LEU A 14 -14.52 -32.93 -3.19
CA LEU A 14 -15.22 -32.18 -4.25
C LEU A 14 -14.26 -31.23 -4.98
N GLY A 15 -13.99 -31.54 -6.25
CA GLY A 15 -13.93 -30.56 -7.33
C GLY A 15 -12.72 -29.64 -7.44
N CYS A 16 -11.63 -30.13 -8.00
CA CYS A 16 -10.78 -29.27 -8.83
C CYS A 16 -11.55 -28.95 -10.12
N THR A 17 -12.37 -27.91 -10.10
CA THR A 17 -12.82 -27.28 -11.36
C THR A 17 -11.65 -26.47 -11.91
N GLU A 18 -10.95 -27.05 -12.88
CA GLU A 18 -10.12 -26.30 -13.81
C GLU A 18 -11.00 -25.27 -14.52
N GLN A 19 -10.95 -24.03 -14.04
CA GLN A 19 -11.61 -22.92 -14.71
C GLN A 19 -10.69 -22.49 -15.88
N THR A 20 -10.87 -23.16 -17.01
CA THR A 20 -10.42 -22.64 -18.31
C THR A 20 -11.21 -21.37 -18.59
N SER A 21 -10.74 -20.24 -18.07
CA SER A 21 -11.26 -18.92 -18.43
C SER A 21 -10.40 -18.38 -19.57
N THR A 22 -10.95 -18.54 -20.76
CA THR A 22 -10.70 -17.79 -22.00
C THR A 22 -9.74 -16.60 -21.89
N ASN A 23 -8.59 -16.73 -22.57
CA ASN A 23 -7.72 -15.63 -22.97
C ASN A 23 -8.51 -14.62 -23.81
N THR A 24 -9.16 -13.67 -23.14
CA THR A 24 -9.50 -12.39 -23.75
C THR A 24 -8.34 -11.47 -23.37
N PRO A 25 -7.53 -10.96 -24.32
CA PRO A 25 -6.62 -9.88 -23.98
C PRO A 25 -7.50 -8.67 -23.68
N LEU A 26 -7.88 -8.52 -22.40
CA LEU A 26 -8.30 -7.23 -21.90
C LEU A 26 -7.11 -6.33 -22.15
N LEU A 27 -7.31 -5.41 -23.09
CA LEU A 27 -6.47 -4.27 -23.35
C LEU A 27 -6.46 -3.47 -22.03
N PHE A 28 -5.64 -3.91 -21.07
CA PHE A 28 -5.29 -3.12 -19.91
C PHE A 28 -4.50 -1.97 -20.48
N ASN A 29 -5.22 -0.91 -20.81
CA ASN A 29 -4.68 0.43 -20.86
C ASN A 29 -4.33 0.78 -19.41
N ALA A 30 -3.31 0.11 -18.87
CA ALA A 30 -2.64 0.48 -17.66
C ALA A 30 -1.99 1.81 -17.99
N THR A 31 -2.72 2.90 -17.77
CA THR A 31 -2.11 4.18 -17.45
C THR A 31 -1.12 3.87 -16.33
N SER A 32 0.16 3.72 -16.69
CA SER A 32 1.24 3.63 -15.73
C SER A 32 1.17 4.93 -14.94
N GLU A 33 0.60 4.90 -13.74
CA GLU A 33 0.71 6.04 -12.84
C GLU A 33 2.21 6.30 -12.69
N SER A 34 2.65 7.45 -13.21
CA SER A 34 4.02 7.90 -13.02
C SER A 34 4.17 8.28 -11.55
N PHE A 35 5.23 7.77 -10.93
CA PHE A 35 5.63 8.09 -9.56
C PHE A 35 6.70 9.19 -9.53
N ASP A 36 6.96 9.85 -10.67
CA ASP A 36 8.05 10.82 -10.82
C ASP A 36 7.79 12.11 -10.03
N ASP A 37 6.55 12.38 -9.65
CA ASP A 37 6.12 13.54 -8.85
C ASP A 37 6.10 13.27 -7.34
N MET A 38 6.55 12.09 -6.90
CA MET A 38 6.57 11.71 -5.48
C MET A 38 7.87 12.13 -4.79
N LEU A 39 7.73 12.82 -3.66
CA LEU A 39 8.83 13.52 -2.98
C LEU A 39 9.22 12.84 -1.67
N SER A 40 10.46 13.06 -1.21
CA SER A 40 10.86 12.65 0.16
C SER A 40 10.11 13.48 1.23
N PRO A 41 9.93 12.97 2.46
CA PRO A 41 9.32 13.73 3.56
C PRO A 41 9.92 15.12 3.82
N ASP A 42 11.22 15.25 3.58
CA ASP A 42 12.01 16.45 3.82
C ASP A 42 12.15 17.34 2.58
N ASP A 43 11.56 16.98 1.45
CA ASP A 43 11.71 17.68 0.17
C ASP A 43 11.19 19.12 0.23
N PRO A 44 12.00 20.12 -0.18
CA PRO A 44 11.66 21.54 -0.06
C PRO A 44 10.46 21.98 -0.91
N HIS A 45 9.98 21.16 -1.87
CA HIS A 45 8.82 21.51 -2.68
C HIS A 45 7.50 21.38 -1.93
N PHE A 46 7.46 20.65 -0.80
CA PHE A 46 6.29 20.67 0.07
C PHE A 46 6.15 22.04 0.74
N SER A 47 4.94 22.60 0.68
CA SER A 47 4.55 23.70 1.54
C SER A 47 4.67 23.32 3.02
N VAL A 48 4.65 24.32 3.91
CA VAL A 48 4.72 24.08 5.37
C VAL A 48 3.58 23.18 5.84
N GLU A 49 2.38 23.36 5.28
CA GLU A 49 1.22 22.54 5.61
C GLU A 49 1.33 21.12 5.07
N GLU A 50 1.70 20.95 3.79
CA GLU A 50 1.89 19.62 3.21
C GLU A 50 2.97 18.84 3.96
N ARG A 51 4.08 19.48 4.32
CA ARG A 51 5.13 18.85 5.13
C ARG A 51 4.60 18.40 6.48
N ARG A 52 3.78 19.22 7.15
CA ARG A 52 3.12 18.82 8.41
C ARG A 52 2.24 17.59 8.21
N ILE A 53 1.49 17.51 7.11
CA ILE A 53 0.64 16.37 6.76
C ILE A 53 1.48 15.13 6.46
N VAL A 54 2.54 15.25 5.65
CA VAL A 54 3.45 14.15 5.31
C VAL A 54 4.09 13.55 6.56
N LEU A 55 4.59 14.38 7.48
CA LEU A 55 5.18 13.90 8.74
C LEU A 55 4.15 13.17 9.62
N ARG A 56 2.88 13.60 9.62
CA ARG A 56 1.80 12.89 10.32
C ARG A 56 1.50 11.53 9.69
N VAL A 57 1.44 11.48 8.35
CA VAL A 57 1.25 10.24 7.62
C VAL A 57 2.42 9.28 7.85
N GLN A 58 3.66 9.75 7.78
CA GLN A 58 4.84 8.95 8.08
C GLN A 58 4.75 8.37 9.49
N ALA A 59 4.48 9.19 10.50
CA ALA A 59 4.34 8.72 11.89
C ALA A 59 3.20 7.71 12.06
N TYR A 60 2.09 7.86 11.34
CA TYR A 60 1.00 6.89 11.32
C TYR A 60 1.45 5.55 10.72
N LEU A 61 2.11 5.58 9.56
CA LEU A 61 2.60 4.39 8.86
C LEU A 61 3.65 3.64 9.68
N GLU A 62 4.59 4.35 10.30
CA GLU A 62 5.63 3.76 11.15
C GLU A 62 5.04 3.10 12.39
N ARG A 63 4.06 3.76 13.03
CA ARG A 63 3.34 3.19 14.17
C ARG A 63 2.58 1.94 13.78
N SER A 64 1.90 1.95 12.64
CA SER A 64 1.15 0.79 12.12
C SER A 64 2.08 -0.37 11.75
N ALA A 65 3.25 -0.08 11.19
CA ALA A 65 4.23 -1.08 10.78
C ALA A 65 5.15 -1.55 11.92
N GLN A 66 5.16 -0.85 13.06
CA GLN A 66 6.08 -1.05 14.18
C GLN A 66 7.56 -0.97 13.78
N ARG A 67 7.88 -0.14 12.78
CA ARG A 67 9.23 0.10 12.26
C ARG A 67 9.28 1.40 11.50
N SER A 68 10.47 1.92 11.23
CA SER A 68 10.64 3.02 10.28
C SER A 68 10.21 2.60 8.87
N VAL A 69 9.69 3.57 8.13
CA VAL A 69 9.25 3.40 6.74
C VAL A 69 10.01 4.39 5.86
N ASP A 70 10.66 3.87 4.83
CA ASP A 70 11.16 4.70 3.74
C ASP A 70 10.06 4.76 2.67
N ALA A 71 9.58 5.95 2.38
CA ALA A 71 8.51 6.18 1.43
C ALA A 71 8.67 7.53 0.74
N ARG A 72 8.11 7.62 -0.46
CA ARG A 72 7.87 8.89 -1.16
C ARG A 72 6.40 9.24 -1.04
N TYR A 73 6.09 10.53 -1.16
CA TYR A 73 4.76 11.06 -0.88
C TYR A 73 4.31 12.01 -1.98
N ARG A 74 3.01 12.00 -2.25
CA ARG A 74 2.31 13.02 -3.02
C ARG A 74 1.09 13.45 -2.22
N VAL A 75 0.91 14.76 -2.06
CA VAL A 75 -0.20 15.33 -1.30
C VAL A 75 -1.15 16.01 -2.28
N LYS A 76 -2.45 15.77 -2.09
CA LYS A 76 -3.52 16.45 -2.80
C LYS A 76 -4.48 17.04 -1.78
N GLN A 77 -4.62 18.35 -1.80
CA GLN A 77 -5.62 19.03 -0.98
C GLN A 77 -7.02 18.80 -1.57
N THR A 78 -7.99 18.62 -0.68
CA THR A 78 -9.40 18.43 -1.00
C THR A 78 -10.25 19.39 -0.17
N ASN A 79 -11.56 19.46 -0.45
CA ASN A 79 -12.47 20.30 0.34
C ASN A 79 -12.62 19.82 1.80
N GLU A 80 -12.33 18.54 2.07
CA GLU A 80 -12.53 17.92 3.39
C GLU A 80 -11.21 17.72 4.17
N GLY A 81 -10.07 17.98 3.52
CA GLY A 81 -8.74 17.78 4.09
C GLY A 81 -7.74 17.38 3.02
N PHE A 82 -7.10 16.22 3.18
CA PHE A 82 -5.97 15.80 2.35
C PHE A 82 -6.11 14.35 1.89
N GLU A 83 -5.71 14.10 0.66
CA GLU A 83 -5.45 12.77 0.12
C GLU A 83 -3.93 12.65 -0.04
N VAL A 84 -3.33 11.66 0.62
CA VAL A 84 -1.88 11.44 0.62
C VAL A 84 -1.59 10.07 0.04
N PHE A 85 -0.93 10.08 -1.11
CA PHE A 85 -0.42 8.87 -1.74
C PHE A 85 1.01 8.63 -1.25
N ALA A 86 1.30 7.44 -0.74
CA ALA A 86 2.62 7.05 -0.27
C ALA A 86 3.07 5.73 -0.92
N ILE A 87 4.29 5.71 -1.44
CA ILE A 87 4.90 4.51 -2.04
C ILE A 87 6.11 4.10 -1.21
N PHE A 88 6.17 2.84 -0.80
CA PHE A 88 7.25 2.31 0.01
C PHE A 88 8.47 2.00 -0.85
N ILE A 89 9.62 2.46 -0.38
CA ILE A 89 10.91 2.16 -1.00
C ILE A 89 11.45 0.88 -0.36
N ARG A 90 11.73 -0.13 -1.20
CA ARG A 90 12.30 -1.42 -0.77
C ARG A 90 13.82 -1.44 -0.77
N GLY A 91 14.43 -0.50 -1.48
CA GLY A 91 15.86 -0.36 -1.60
C GLY A 91 16.23 0.67 -2.65
N TYR A 92 17.51 0.74 -2.97
CA TYR A 92 18.03 1.67 -3.96
C TYR A 92 18.97 0.95 -4.92
N SER A 93 18.91 1.30 -6.20
CA SER A 93 19.85 0.86 -7.23
C SER A 93 20.40 2.08 -7.95
N ASN A 94 21.72 2.28 -7.90
CA ASN A 94 22.38 3.46 -8.46
C ASN A 94 21.77 4.79 -7.96
N GLY A 95 21.42 4.85 -6.67
CA GLY A 95 20.76 6.01 -6.05
C GLY A 95 19.28 6.19 -6.41
N ARG A 96 18.71 5.34 -7.27
CA ARG A 96 17.30 5.37 -7.63
C ARG A 96 16.48 4.48 -6.71
N PRO A 97 15.32 4.94 -6.21
CA PRO A 97 14.45 4.14 -5.38
C PRO A 97 13.90 2.93 -6.16
N LEU A 98 13.84 1.79 -5.47
CA LEU A 98 13.18 0.58 -5.94
C LEU A 98 11.85 0.44 -5.21
N THR A 99 10.77 0.29 -5.96
CA THR A 99 9.41 0.08 -5.44
C THR A 99 8.94 -1.33 -5.77
N SER A 100 7.79 -1.73 -5.23
CA SER A 100 7.14 -2.99 -5.60
C SER A 100 5.69 -2.73 -6.02
N PRO A 101 5.15 -3.55 -6.94
CA PRO A 101 3.69 -3.59 -7.17
C PRO A 101 2.94 -3.79 -5.85
N GLY A 102 1.79 -3.14 -5.68
CA GLY A 102 1.05 -3.11 -4.41
C GLY A 102 1.78 -2.46 -3.22
N GLY A 103 3.02 -1.98 -3.40
CA GLY A 103 3.85 -1.36 -2.37
C GLY A 103 3.50 0.08 -2.08
N HIS A 104 2.23 0.47 -2.21
CA HIS A 104 1.76 1.83 -2.03
C HIS A 104 0.45 1.86 -1.26
N VAL A 105 0.09 3.04 -0.76
CA VAL A 105 -1.11 3.28 0.03
C VAL A 105 -1.65 4.68 -0.27
N THR A 106 -2.96 4.84 -0.11
CA THR A 106 -3.61 6.15 -0.07
C THR A 106 -4.21 6.36 1.31
N LEU A 107 -3.88 7.49 1.94
CA LEU A 107 -4.48 7.91 3.20
C LEU A 107 -5.36 9.12 2.95
N ILE A 108 -6.59 9.06 3.48
CA ILE A 108 -7.50 10.21 3.51
C ILE A 108 -7.45 10.81 4.91
N LEU A 109 -7.17 12.10 4.99
CA LEU A 109 -7.06 12.85 6.22
C LEU A 109 -8.09 13.96 6.26
N HIS A 110 -8.63 14.19 7.44
CA HIS A 110 -9.43 15.38 7.72
C HIS A 110 -8.53 16.63 7.71
N SER A 111 -9.12 17.82 7.60
CA SER A 111 -8.41 19.11 7.61
C SER A 111 -7.50 19.32 8.83
N ASP A 112 -7.82 18.73 9.98
CA ASP A 112 -6.98 18.75 11.18
C ASP A 112 -5.72 17.87 11.09
N GLY A 113 -5.62 17.01 10.08
CA GLY A 113 -4.54 16.06 9.86
C GLY A 113 -4.71 14.72 10.57
N ASN A 114 -5.92 14.37 11.02
CA ASN A 114 -6.26 13.02 11.49
C ASN A 114 -6.56 12.10 10.30
N VAL A 115 -6.02 10.88 10.33
CA VAL A 115 -6.30 9.87 9.31
C VAL A 115 -7.73 9.35 9.49
N ILE A 116 -8.55 9.53 8.46
CA ILE A 116 -9.93 9.02 8.38
C ILE A 116 -9.93 7.62 7.77
N ARG A 117 -9.13 7.41 6.72
CA ARG A 117 -9.13 6.17 5.94
C ARG A 117 -7.75 5.79 5.46
N TYR A 118 -7.46 4.50 5.48
CA TYR A 118 -6.28 3.88 4.89
C TYR A 118 -6.74 2.93 3.77
N ILE A 119 -6.17 3.08 2.58
CA ILE A 119 -6.50 2.29 1.39
C ILE A 119 -5.20 1.67 0.89
N PRO A 120 -4.99 0.34 1.03
CA PRO A 120 -3.83 -0.32 0.45
C PRO A 120 -3.93 -0.32 -1.08
N GLY A 121 -2.79 -0.18 -1.74
CA GLY A 121 -2.65 -0.43 -3.17
C GLY A 121 -2.70 -1.92 -3.50
N GLU A 122 -3.17 -2.25 -4.71
CA GLU A 122 -3.18 -3.62 -5.27
C GLU A 122 -1.93 -3.91 -6.12
#